data_AF-A0A7C7I0X7-F1
#
_entry.id   AF-A0A7C7I0X7-F1
#
_cell.length_a   1.000
_cell.length_b   1.000
_cell.length_c   1.000
_cell.angle_alpha   90.00
_cell.angle_beta   90.00
_cell.angle_gamma   90.00
#
_symmetry.space_group_name_H-M   'P 1'
#
loop_
_entity.id
_entity.type
_entity.pdbx_description
1 polymer ?
#
loop_
_entity_poly.entity_id
_entity_poly.type
_entity_poly.pdbx_seq_one_letter_code
_entity_poly.pdbx_strand_id
1 'polypeptide(L)'
;MLAVILVTAPAAAQIPTPASVLGFEPGADFHLATYEESVEYFQLLDASSDRISMMRAGRTSEGRDWWIALISSPENLSSVEQYRDIADKLAHPAELSDSEAQSLSLEGKAIVDVNGGLHASEVAGAQHTIQLAYELVADESPRISAIRQNVITVLWPSLNPDGQTMIADWYSSNIGTPYEVSSMPWLYQKYIGHDNNRDAYMLNMIESRVLARTWQEWDPQIIYVHHQSSPFPTRIWLPPFAEPIASFTPPIMARTVNTIGMTIAQMLESRGMPGAVHMGTGFDAWYPGYVDYLPMMQNQAAFWTETALYRYATPHFYTLSDFPPARRDLRVESLYPSPWKGGWWRLSDAVDYMRVGSLAVLDYAAKYKEDLLYNRYQSGRDVIRKYETSAPYAYFIPQDQPDPVAPVELLRRLAFNGLRIYQLNQDVTHEGLTQDAGTWVLPLDQEFGELARQVLSVQEYPDLREYPDGPPEQPYDAAGWTLSYQMDVNVIEVTQPLTPEILSAMQELETEALAWEEEIADASP
;
A
#
# COMPACT_ATOMS: atom_id res chain seq x y z
N MET A 1 31.93 -22.16 53.75
CA MET A 1 30.95 -21.16 53.28
C MET A 1 31.06 -21.09 51.77
N LEU A 2 30.12 -21.68 51.03
CA LEU A 2 30.00 -21.47 49.59
C LEU A 2 29.24 -20.15 49.39
N ALA A 3 29.86 -19.20 48.69
CA ALA A 3 29.22 -17.97 48.27
C ALA A 3 28.39 -18.26 47.01
N VAL A 4 27.08 -18.10 47.13
CA VAL A 4 26.16 -18.12 45.98
C VAL A 4 26.25 -16.74 45.33
N ILE A 5 26.77 -16.69 44.11
CA ILE A 5 26.70 -15.52 43.24
C ILE A 5 25.28 -15.49 42.68
N LEU A 6 24.44 -14.60 43.20
CA LEU A 6 23.18 -14.24 42.56
C LEU A 6 23.51 -13.45 41.29
N VAL A 7 23.33 -14.08 40.14
CA VAL A 7 23.23 -13.37 38.86
C VAL A 7 21.86 -12.72 38.83
N THR A 8 21.81 -11.41 39.06
CA THR A 8 20.60 -10.61 38.83
C THR A 8 20.41 -10.50 37.31
N ALA A 9 19.39 -11.17 36.78
CA ALA A 9 18.91 -10.88 35.43
C ALA A 9 18.49 -9.39 35.37
N PRO A 10 18.79 -8.66 34.28
CA PRO A 10 18.30 -7.30 34.13
C PRO A 10 16.78 -7.33 34.16
N ALA A 11 16.17 -6.46 34.97
CA ALA A 11 14.74 -6.22 34.87
C ALA A 11 14.47 -5.66 33.47
N ALA A 12 13.67 -6.35 32.66
CA ALA A 12 13.19 -5.79 31.41
C ALA A 12 12.55 -4.43 31.73
N ALA A 13 13.00 -3.37 31.06
CA ALA A 13 12.37 -2.06 31.19
C ALA A 13 10.89 -2.23 30.84
N GLN A 14 10.00 -1.69 31.68
CA GLN A 14 8.57 -1.76 31.42
C GLN A 14 8.29 -0.97 30.14
N ILE A 15 7.78 -1.63 29.10
CA ILE A 15 7.41 -0.97 27.84
C ILE A 15 6.38 0.12 28.15
N PRO A 16 6.64 1.39 27.79
CA PRO A 16 5.73 2.48 28.08
C PRO A 16 4.41 2.29 27.34
N THR A 17 3.28 2.49 28.03
CA THR A 17 1.96 2.47 27.37
C THR A 17 1.74 3.77 26.60
N PRO A 18 0.95 3.78 25.51
CA PRO A 18 0.62 5.00 24.79
C PRO A 18 0.09 6.11 25.71
N ALA A 19 -0.89 5.78 26.56
CA ALA A 19 -1.48 6.76 27.48
C ALA A 19 -0.51 7.32 28.53
N SER A 20 0.53 6.58 28.91
CA SER A 20 1.56 7.09 29.82
C SER A 20 2.44 8.18 29.21
N VAL A 21 2.53 8.22 27.87
CA VAL A 21 3.33 9.19 27.11
C VAL A 21 2.44 10.31 26.58
N LEU A 22 1.33 9.97 25.93
CA LEU A 22 0.40 10.92 25.31
C LEU A 22 -0.49 11.65 26.33
N GLY A 23 -0.69 11.08 27.52
CA GLY A 23 -1.64 11.58 28.51
C GLY A 23 -3.11 11.23 28.23
N PHE A 24 -3.40 10.54 27.13
CA PHE A 24 -4.71 10.01 26.77
C PHE A 24 -4.56 8.68 26.01
N GLU A 25 -5.59 7.84 26.03
CA GLU A 25 -5.63 6.63 25.21
C GLU A 25 -5.81 7.01 23.73
N PRO A 26 -5.00 6.48 22.78
CA PRO A 26 -5.24 6.73 21.37
C PRO A 26 -6.68 6.37 20.99
N GLY A 27 -7.40 7.27 20.33
CA GLY A 27 -8.81 7.09 20.03
C GLY A 27 -9.79 7.56 21.11
N ALA A 28 -9.30 8.15 22.22
CA ALA A 28 -10.15 8.85 23.18
C ALA A 28 -10.97 9.95 22.49
N ASP A 29 -12.21 10.14 22.93
CA ASP A 29 -13.05 11.24 22.45
C ASP A 29 -12.31 12.57 22.60
N PHE A 30 -12.43 13.44 21.60
CA PHE A 30 -11.87 14.80 21.60
C PHE A 30 -10.34 14.90 21.64
N HIS A 31 -9.61 13.80 21.46
CA HIS A 31 -8.15 13.81 21.43
C HIS A 31 -7.62 13.20 20.12
N LEU A 32 -6.63 13.86 19.52
CA LEU A 32 -5.88 13.39 18.36
C LEU A 32 -4.40 13.62 18.64
N ALA A 33 -3.59 12.57 18.54
CA ALA A 33 -2.14 12.71 18.58
C ALA A 33 -1.63 13.37 17.30
N THR A 34 -0.76 14.36 17.45
CA THR A 34 0.04 14.98 16.40
C THR A 34 1.10 13.99 15.86
N TYR A 35 1.69 14.28 14.71
CA TYR A 35 2.77 13.44 14.19
C TYR A 35 3.99 13.42 15.11
N GLU A 36 4.31 14.57 15.71
CA GLU A 36 5.41 14.71 16.65
C GLU A 36 5.23 13.81 17.88
N GLU A 37 4.03 13.79 18.47
CA GLU A 37 3.69 12.89 19.59
C GLU A 37 3.72 11.41 19.18
N SER A 38 3.26 11.09 17.96
CA SER A 38 3.38 9.74 17.41
C SER A 38 4.85 9.32 17.31
N VAL A 39 5.71 10.14 16.69
CA VAL A 39 7.14 9.81 16.52
C VAL A 39 7.86 9.71 17.85
N GLU A 40 7.61 10.63 18.80
CA GLU A 40 8.20 10.56 20.14
C GLU A 40 7.86 9.24 20.83
N TYR A 41 6.60 8.79 20.73
CA TYR A 41 6.19 7.51 21.28
C TYR A 41 6.90 6.32 20.62
N PHE A 42 7.00 6.31 19.28
CA PHE A 42 7.71 5.24 18.57
C PHE A 42 9.20 5.21 18.92
N GLN A 43 9.86 6.36 19.08
CA GLN A 43 11.26 6.45 19.51
C GLN A 43 11.45 5.91 20.93
N LEU A 44 10.48 6.14 21.82
CA LEU A 44 10.50 5.57 23.17
C LEU A 44 10.33 4.05 23.13
N LEU A 45 9.48 3.50 22.24
CA LEU A 45 9.38 2.05 22.04
C LEU A 45 10.69 1.46 21.54
N ASP A 46 11.30 2.07 20.52
CA ASP A 46 12.59 1.71 19.93
C ASP A 46 13.70 1.66 21.00
N ALA A 47 13.78 2.69 21.85
CA ALA A 47 14.73 2.73 22.95
C ALA A 47 14.44 1.71 24.08
N SER A 48 13.21 1.20 24.16
CA SER A 48 12.75 0.34 25.27
C SER A 48 12.69 -1.16 24.91
N SER A 49 12.83 -1.53 23.63
CA SER A 49 12.68 -2.92 23.19
C SER A 49 13.57 -3.26 22.00
N ASP A 50 14.06 -4.50 21.96
CA ASP A 50 14.79 -5.12 20.84
C ASP A 50 13.85 -5.70 19.75
N ARG A 51 12.54 -5.43 19.84
CA ARG A 51 11.51 -5.92 18.91
C ARG A 51 11.07 -4.90 17.88
N ILE A 52 11.60 -3.69 17.96
CA ILE A 52 11.32 -2.57 17.09
C ILE A 52 12.64 -1.92 16.67
N SER A 53 12.71 -1.45 15.43
CA SER A 53 13.82 -0.65 14.90
C SER A 53 13.24 0.50 14.07
N MET A 54 13.45 1.74 14.49
CA MET A 54 13.04 2.91 13.72
C MET A 54 14.06 3.28 12.63
N MET A 55 13.55 3.62 11.45
CA MET A 55 14.37 4.06 10.33
C MET A 55 13.71 5.23 9.60
N ARG A 56 14.53 6.18 9.17
CA ARG A 56 14.03 7.29 8.34
C ARG A 56 13.86 6.79 6.92
N ALA A 57 12.65 6.91 6.37
CA ALA A 57 12.31 6.57 4.99
C ALA A 57 12.59 7.73 4.02
N GLY A 58 12.47 8.98 4.49
CA GLY A 58 12.75 10.16 3.67
C GLY A 58 12.32 11.46 4.35
N ARG A 59 11.99 12.45 3.53
CA ARG A 59 11.41 13.72 3.97
C ARG A 59 10.13 14.04 3.22
N THR A 60 9.24 14.80 3.85
CA THR A 60 8.03 15.33 3.20
C THR A 60 8.30 16.63 2.46
N SER A 61 7.30 17.08 1.69
CA SER A 61 7.28 18.38 1.01
C SER A 61 7.46 19.57 1.96
N GLU A 62 7.06 19.43 3.24
CA GLU A 62 7.29 20.44 4.27
C GLU A 62 8.61 20.24 5.04
N GLY A 63 9.42 19.26 4.64
CA GLY A 63 10.76 19.01 5.18
C GLY A 63 10.78 18.21 6.48
N ARG A 64 9.65 17.61 6.91
CA ARG A 64 9.60 16.73 8.08
C ARG A 64 10.32 15.41 7.78
N ASP A 65 11.09 14.91 8.74
CA ASP A 65 11.62 13.54 8.64
C ASP A 65 10.44 12.56 8.69
N TRP A 66 10.42 11.62 7.75
CA TRP A 66 9.38 10.63 7.63
C TRP A 66 9.93 9.26 8.01
N TRP A 67 9.27 8.60 8.95
CA TRP A 67 9.76 7.40 9.62
C TRP A 67 8.92 6.16 9.33
N ILE A 68 9.60 5.02 9.30
CA ILE A 68 9.02 3.68 9.44
C ILE A 68 9.57 3.01 10.70
N ALA A 69 8.85 2.03 11.21
CA ALA A 69 9.30 1.13 12.25
C ALA A 69 9.24 -0.31 11.77
N LEU A 70 10.37 -1.01 11.79
CA LEU A 70 10.41 -2.46 11.62
C LEU A 70 10.06 -3.12 12.94
N ILE A 71 9.01 -3.94 12.97
CA ILE A 71 8.60 -4.67 14.18
C ILE A 71 8.62 -6.17 13.89
N SER A 72 9.44 -6.92 14.65
CA SER A 72 9.60 -8.37 14.50
C SER A 72 10.24 -8.99 15.76
N SER A 73 10.65 -10.25 15.71
CA SER A 73 11.48 -10.83 16.78
C SER A 73 12.90 -10.24 16.74
N PRO A 74 13.63 -10.19 17.87
CA PRO A 74 14.99 -9.68 17.90
C PRO A 74 15.93 -10.45 16.96
N GLU A 75 15.72 -11.77 16.83
CA GLU A 75 16.46 -12.61 15.90
C GLU A 75 16.19 -12.22 14.45
N ASN A 76 14.92 -11.96 14.10
CA ASN A 76 14.57 -11.54 12.75
C ASN A 76 15.15 -10.17 12.41
N LEU A 77 15.08 -9.20 13.34
CA LEU A 77 15.64 -7.87 13.13
C LEU A 77 17.17 -7.90 13.01
N SER A 78 17.84 -8.81 13.73
CA SER A 78 19.30 -8.99 13.59
C SER A 78 19.73 -9.56 12.22
N SER A 79 18.81 -10.19 11.50
CA SER A 79 19.01 -10.76 10.16
C SER A 79 18.14 -10.08 9.10
N VAL A 80 17.69 -8.85 9.35
CA VAL A 80 16.70 -8.18 8.51
C VAL A 80 17.18 -8.01 7.06
N GLU A 81 18.46 -7.70 6.88
CA GLU A 81 19.10 -7.59 5.57
C GLU A 81 19.01 -8.89 4.75
N GLN A 82 19.25 -10.04 5.39
CA GLN A 82 19.11 -11.33 4.73
C GLN A 82 17.67 -11.59 4.29
N TYR A 83 16.68 -11.22 5.11
CA TYR A 83 15.28 -11.41 4.76
C TYR A 83 14.81 -10.45 3.67
N ARG A 84 15.35 -9.24 3.63
CA ARG A 84 15.16 -8.29 2.54
C ARG A 84 15.74 -8.82 1.23
N ASP A 85 16.99 -9.33 1.24
CA ASP A 85 17.61 -9.96 0.06
C ASP A 85 16.82 -11.18 -0.46
N ILE A 86 16.16 -11.93 0.43
CA ILE A 86 15.28 -13.03 0.05
C ILE A 86 14.03 -12.49 -0.65
N ALA A 87 13.41 -11.44 -0.11
CA ALA A 87 12.23 -10.81 -0.69
C ALA A 87 12.51 -10.24 -2.08
N ASP A 88 13.65 -9.54 -2.24
CA ASP A 88 14.14 -8.99 -3.51
C ASP A 88 14.33 -10.07 -4.58
N LYS A 89 15.04 -11.15 -4.27
CA LYS A 89 15.23 -12.28 -5.21
C LYS A 89 13.90 -12.92 -5.65
N LEU A 90 12.92 -12.97 -4.74
CA LEU A 90 11.59 -13.50 -5.04
C LEU A 90 10.73 -12.49 -5.83
N ALA A 91 11.01 -11.19 -5.71
CA ALA A 91 10.40 -10.14 -6.52
C ALA A 91 10.92 -10.12 -7.97
N HIS A 92 12.18 -10.50 -8.17
CA HIS A 92 12.90 -10.46 -9.45
C HIS A 92 13.29 -11.87 -9.96
N PRO A 93 12.32 -12.65 -10.49
CA PRO A 93 12.43 -14.10 -10.69
C PRO A 93 13.23 -14.54 -11.93
N ALA A 94 13.71 -13.62 -12.77
CA ALA A 94 14.25 -13.92 -14.10
C ALA A 94 15.39 -14.97 -14.07
N GLU A 95 16.24 -14.94 -13.05
CA GLU A 95 17.37 -15.85 -12.89
C GLU A 95 17.13 -16.99 -11.88
N LEU A 96 15.91 -17.13 -11.36
CA LEU A 96 15.60 -18.01 -10.24
C LEU A 96 14.75 -19.21 -10.67
N SER A 97 15.19 -20.43 -10.33
CA SER A 97 14.41 -21.64 -10.58
C SER A 97 13.29 -21.82 -9.54
N ASP A 98 12.23 -22.55 -9.93
CA ASP A 98 11.10 -22.87 -9.02
C ASP A 98 11.58 -23.54 -7.71
N SER A 99 12.62 -24.38 -7.76
CA SER A 99 13.16 -25.07 -6.57
C SER A 99 13.93 -24.13 -5.64
N GLU A 100 14.67 -23.17 -6.20
CA GLU A 100 15.37 -22.16 -5.41
C GLU A 100 14.37 -21.20 -4.78
N ALA A 101 13.35 -20.77 -5.52
CA ALA A 101 12.27 -19.93 -5.02
C ALA A 101 11.50 -20.59 -3.87
N GLN A 102 11.19 -21.89 -3.96
CA GLN A 102 10.58 -22.64 -2.85
C GLN A 102 11.48 -22.70 -1.61
N SER A 103 12.78 -22.92 -1.81
CA SER A 103 13.75 -22.95 -0.69
C SER A 103 13.85 -21.59 0.00
N LEU A 104 13.93 -20.51 -0.78
CA LEU A 104 13.93 -19.13 -0.27
C LEU A 104 12.62 -18.79 0.46
N SER A 105 11.47 -19.24 -0.05
CA SER A 105 10.16 -19.00 0.58
C SER A 105 10.02 -19.69 1.95
N LEU A 106 10.65 -20.86 2.13
CA LEU A 106 10.72 -21.57 3.41
C LEU A 106 11.58 -20.82 4.44
N GLU A 107 12.73 -20.31 3.98
CA GLU A 107 13.71 -19.58 4.81
C GLU A 107 13.22 -18.19 5.19
N GLY A 108 12.61 -17.48 4.24
CA GLY A 108 12.19 -16.09 4.33
C GLY A 108 11.13 -15.80 5.39
N LYS A 109 10.93 -14.51 5.64
CA LYS A 109 9.84 -13.96 6.45
C LYS A 109 8.92 -13.17 5.55
N ALA A 110 7.63 -13.18 5.86
CA ALA A 110 6.72 -12.28 5.16
C ALA A 110 7.03 -10.84 5.61
N ILE A 111 7.20 -9.93 4.66
CA ILE A 111 7.30 -8.50 4.90
C ILE A 111 5.91 -7.92 4.65
N VAL A 112 5.35 -7.24 5.66
CA VAL A 112 3.99 -6.69 5.61
C VAL A 112 4.04 -5.21 5.94
N ASP A 113 3.65 -4.38 4.99
CA ASP A 113 3.49 -2.94 5.15
C ASP A 113 2.09 -2.62 5.70
N VAL A 114 2.05 -1.89 6.81
CA VAL A 114 0.82 -1.37 7.43
C VAL A 114 1.06 0.09 7.78
N ASN A 115 0.04 0.94 7.62
CA ASN A 115 0.26 2.37 7.80
C ASN A 115 -0.88 3.13 8.48
N GLY A 116 -0.55 4.31 8.99
CA GLY A 116 -1.45 5.22 9.71
C GLY A 116 -2.41 6.01 8.83
N GLY A 117 -2.75 5.49 7.66
CA GLY A 117 -3.66 6.12 6.72
C GLY A 117 -3.01 7.23 5.88
N LEU A 118 -3.61 7.44 4.71
CA LEU A 118 -3.04 8.22 3.61
C LEU A 118 -3.63 9.64 3.52
N HIS A 119 -4.91 9.80 3.81
CA HIS A 119 -5.55 11.11 3.86
C HIS A 119 -5.57 11.62 5.30
N ALA A 120 -4.93 12.75 5.58
CA ALA A 120 -4.78 13.22 6.96
C ALA A 120 -6.11 13.56 7.68
N SER A 121 -7.18 13.86 6.93
CA SER A 121 -8.51 14.07 7.51
C SER A 121 -9.20 12.79 7.99
N GLU A 122 -8.67 11.62 7.63
CA GLU A 122 -9.13 10.28 8.04
C GLU A 122 -8.40 9.86 9.33
N VAL A 123 -8.76 10.54 10.42
CA VAL A 123 -7.91 10.62 11.61
C VAL A 123 -7.70 9.31 12.37
N ALA A 124 -8.52 8.27 12.17
CA ALA A 124 -8.36 7.02 12.92
C ALA A 124 -7.08 6.26 12.56
N GLY A 125 -6.62 6.38 11.31
CA GLY A 125 -5.43 5.68 10.82
C GLY A 125 -4.20 5.95 11.69
N ALA A 126 -3.84 7.22 11.88
CA ALA A 126 -2.63 7.59 12.61
C ALA A 126 -2.70 7.27 14.11
N GLN A 127 -3.91 7.15 14.67
CA GLN A 127 -4.09 6.77 16.07
C GLN A 127 -3.97 5.25 16.26
N HIS A 128 -4.37 4.45 15.26
CA HIS A 128 -4.34 2.99 15.36
C HIS A 128 -2.92 2.43 15.38
N THR A 129 -1.99 3.06 14.64
CA THR A 129 -0.59 2.58 14.53
C THR A 129 0.14 2.69 15.85
N ILE A 130 -0.16 3.70 16.67
CA ILE A 130 0.35 3.85 18.03
C ILE A 130 -0.05 2.64 18.90
N GLN A 131 -1.32 2.25 18.86
CA GLN A 131 -1.80 1.08 19.62
C GLN A 131 -1.23 -0.22 19.06
N LEU A 132 -1.20 -0.36 17.73
CA LEU A 132 -0.69 -1.56 17.07
C LEU A 132 0.80 -1.77 17.37
N ALA A 133 1.62 -0.72 17.32
CA ALA A 133 3.04 -0.79 17.67
C ALA A 133 3.24 -1.28 19.11
N TYR A 134 2.48 -0.72 20.06
CA TYR A 134 2.51 -1.17 21.46
C TYR A 134 2.14 -2.65 21.59
N GLU A 135 1.04 -3.08 20.95
CA GLU A 135 0.57 -4.46 21.00
C GLU A 135 1.60 -5.43 20.42
N LEU A 136 2.19 -5.10 19.26
CA LEU A 136 3.20 -5.94 18.62
C LEU A 136 4.51 -6.02 19.41
N VAL A 137 4.89 -4.98 20.15
CA VAL A 137 6.11 -4.96 20.97
C VAL A 137 5.91 -5.60 22.34
N ALA A 138 4.79 -5.29 23.02
CA ALA A 138 4.59 -5.62 24.43
C ALA A 138 3.79 -6.91 24.67
N ASP A 139 2.90 -7.34 23.75
CA ASP A 139 2.07 -8.52 23.98
C ASP A 139 2.87 -9.81 23.80
N GLU A 140 2.81 -10.68 24.80
CA GLU A 140 3.45 -12.00 24.83
C GLU A 140 2.48 -13.14 24.49
N SER A 141 1.27 -12.82 24.05
CA SER A 141 0.31 -13.83 23.62
C SER A 141 0.89 -14.72 22.50
N PRO A 142 0.49 -15.99 22.41
CA PRO A 142 1.00 -16.90 21.39
C PRO A 142 0.81 -16.40 19.96
N ARG A 143 -0.28 -15.63 19.71
CA ARG A 143 -0.56 -15.04 18.40
C ARG A 143 0.47 -13.98 18.05
N ILE A 144 0.67 -12.98 18.91
CA ILE A 144 1.61 -11.88 18.63
C ILE A 144 3.04 -12.41 18.59
N SER A 145 3.39 -13.38 19.44
CA SER A 145 4.68 -14.07 19.36
C SER A 145 4.89 -14.77 18.01
N ALA A 146 3.87 -15.47 17.49
CA ALA A 146 3.93 -16.12 16.19
C ALA A 146 4.03 -15.11 15.03
N ILE A 147 3.35 -13.96 15.14
CA ILE A 147 3.48 -12.84 14.20
C ILE A 147 4.94 -12.36 14.18
N ARG A 148 5.50 -11.97 15.33
CA ARG A 148 6.89 -11.51 15.42
C ARG A 148 7.90 -12.53 14.87
N GLN A 149 7.67 -13.82 15.06
CA GLN A 149 8.59 -14.87 14.58
C GLN A 149 8.56 -15.07 13.07
N ASN A 150 7.46 -14.74 12.39
CA ASN A 150 7.24 -15.08 10.98
C ASN A 150 7.08 -13.87 10.06
N VAL A 151 6.89 -12.69 10.63
CA VAL A 151 6.60 -11.45 9.91
C VAL A 151 7.57 -10.35 10.32
N ILE A 152 8.07 -9.60 9.34
CA ILE A 152 8.69 -8.30 9.53
C ILE A 152 7.62 -7.27 9.17
N THR A 153 7.09 -6.58 10.18
CA THR A 153 6.08 -5.55 9.97
C THR A 153 6.77 -4.23 9.66
N VAL A 154 6.55 -3.66 8.48
CA VAL A 154 6.94 -2.29 8.14
C VAL A 154 5.77 -1.39 8.54
N LEU A 155 5.86 -0.76 9.71
CA LEU A 155 4.79 0.06 10.25
C LEU A 155 5.11 1.54 10.05
N TRP A 156 4.27 2.24 9.29
CA TRP A 156 4.32 3.69 9.19
C TRP A 156 3.49 4.31 10.30
N PRO A 157 4.03 5.20 11.15
CA PRO A 157 3.22 5.97 12.10
C PRO A 157 2.08 6.71 11.38
N SER A 158 2.37 7.29 10.21
CA SER A 158 1.42 7.98 9.33
C SER A 158 1.98 8.05 7.91
N LEU A 159 1.12 7.97 6.88
CA LEU A 159 1.54 8.27 5.51
C LEU A 159 1.41 9.76 5.16
N ASN A 160 0.93 10.57 6.09
CA ASN A 160 0.67 11.99 5.88
C ASN A 160 1.08 12.79 7.11
N PRO A 161 2.39 12.81 7.45
CA PRO A 161 2.87 13.39 8.70
C PRO A 161 2.58 14.90 8.79
N ASP A 162 2.71 15.62 7.67
CA ASP A 162 2.42 17.05 7.61
C ASP A 162 0.94 17.32 7.91
N GLY A 163 0.06 16.60 7.23
CA GLY A 163 -1.37 16.76 7.40
C GLY A 163 -1.89 16.31 8.76
N GLN A 164 -1.31 15.27 9.37
CA GLN A 164 -1.74 14.77 10.67
C GLN A 164 -1.70 15.87 11.73
N THR A 165 -0.58 16.60 11.85
CA THR A 165 -0.44 17.69 12.83
C THR A 165 -1.38 18.85 12.48
N MET A 166 -1.49 19.23 11.20
CA MET A 166 -2.42 20.28 10.77
C MET A 166 -3.88 19.97 11.16
N ILE A 167 -4.31 18.72 10.96
CA ILE A 167 -5.68 18.29 11.28
C ILE A 167 -5.89 18.18 12.80
N ALA A 168 -4.92 17.65 13.54
CA ALA A 168 -4.98 17.57 15.00
C ALA A 168 -5.10 18.96 15.63
N ASP A 169 -4.27 19.93 15.19
CA ASP A 169 -4.30 21.32 15.66
C ASP A 169 -5.61 22.02 15.29
N TRP A 170 -6.06 21.86 14.04
CA TRP A 170 -7.33 22.41 13.57
C TRP A 170 -8.49 21.92 14.41
N TYR A 171 -8.60 20.60 14.60
CA TYR A 171 -9.67 20.01 15.39
C TYR A 171 -9.60 20.48 16.84
N SER A 172 -8.42 20.39 17.47
CA SER A 172 -8.19 20.79 18.87
C SER A 172 -8.63 22.23 19.14
N SER A 173 -8.32 23.15 18.22
CA SER A 173 -8.70 24.57 18.34
C SER A 173 -10.21 24.83 18.23
N ASN A 174 -10.98 23.90 17.67
CA ASN A 174 -12.41 24.04 17.41
C ASN A 174 -13.30 23.23 18.37
N ILE A 175 -12.75 22.38 19.24
CA ILE A 175 -13.52 21.59 20.21
C ILE A 175 -14.42 22.50 21.07
N GLY A 176 -15.69 22.13 21.20
CA GLY A 176 -16.70 22.87 21.95
C GLY A 176 -17.24 24.13 21.25
N THR A 177 -16.77 24.43 20.05
CA THR A 177 -17.26 25.56 19.23
C THR A 177 -18.30 25.09 18.21
N PRO A 178 -19.07 25.99 17.57
CA PRO A 178 -19.94 25.63 16.44
C PRO A 178 -19.21 25.05 15.22
N TYR A 179 -17.88 25.11 15.19
CA TYR A 179 -17.05 24.66 14.07
C TYR A 179 -16.31 23.34 14.36
N GLU A 180 -16.57 22.67 15.49
CA GLU A 180 -15.86 21.46 15.96
C GLU A 180 -15.62 20.40 14.87
N VAL A 181 -16.60 20.15 14.02
CA VAL A 181 -16.54 19.15 12.93
C VAL A 181 -16.40 19.75 11.54
N SER A 182 -16.04 21.03 11.45
CA SER A 182 -15.84 21.71 10.16
C SER A 182 -14.53 21.25 9.52
N SER A 183 -14.54 21.10 8.20
CA SER A 183 -13.32 20.81 7.43
C SER A 183 -12.28 21.91 7.63
N MET A 184 -11.02 21.51 7.71
CA MET A 184 -9.89 22.45 7.66
C MET A 184 -9.91 23.21 6.32
N PRO A 185 -9.75 24.55 6.31
CA PRO A 185 -9.90 25.35 5.09
C PRO A 185 -8.63 25.41 4.20
N TRP A 186 -7.58 24.68 4.54
CA TRP A 186 -6.32 24.61 3.80
C TRP A 186 -6.05 23.18 3.33
N LEU A 187 -5.19 23.02 2.33
CA LEU A 187 -4.72 21.71 1.88
C LEU A 187 -3.56 21.24 2.76
N TYR A 188 -3.66 20.03 3.33
CA TYR A 188 -2.47 19.26 3.69
C TYR A 188 -1.84 18.68 2.41
N GLN A 189 -0.54 18.32 2.42
CA GLN A 189 0.20 17.91 1.21
C GLN A 189 0.03 18.91 0.05
N LYS A 190 0.86 19.94 0.11
CA LYS A 190 0.86 21.08 -0.81
C LYS A 190 0.65 20.64 -2.27
N TYR A 191 -0.17 21.39 -2.99
CA TYR A 191 -0.57 21.19 -4.40
C TYR A 191 -1.65 20.14 -4.66
N ILE A 192 -1.74 19.07 -3.88
CA ILE A 192 -2.62 17.94 -4.23
C ILE A 192 -3.66 17.58 -3.15
N GLY A 193 -3.47 17.99 -1.89
CA GLY A 193 -4.49 17.74 -0.89
C GLY A 193 -4.75 16.25 -0.67
N HIS A 194 -6.01 15.89 -0.86
CA HIS A 194 -6.54 14.53 -0.75
C HIS A 194 -6.22 13.66 -1.99
N ASP A 195 -5.73 14.24 -3.09
CA ASP A 195 -5.41 13.50 -4.33
C ASP A 195 -4.06 12.76 -4.27
N ASN A 196 -3.47 12.62 -3.07
CA ASN A 196 -2.21 11.91 -2.89
C ASN A 196 -2.31 10.41 -3.15
N ASN A 197 -3.51 9.85 -3.00
CA ASN A 197 -3.83 8.50 -3.45
C ASN A 197 -4.16 8.44 -4.95
N ARG A 198 -3.72 9.39 -5.78
CA ARG A 198 -3.92 9.38 -7.25
C ARG A 198 -2.62 9.53 -8.03
N ASP A 199 -1.50 9.65 -7.33
CA ASP A 199 -0.19 10.02 -7.89
C ASP A 199 0.74 8.81 -8.10
N ALA A 200 0.28 7.57 -7.87
CA ALA A 200 1.15 6.39 -7.80
C ALA A 200 2.01 6.17 -9.05
N TYR A 201 1.43 6.24 -10.25
CA TYR A 201 2.19 6.04 -11.49
C TYR A 201 2.89 7.31 -11.98
N MET A 202 2.43 8.50 -11.55
CA MET A 202 3.02 9.78 -11.98
C MET A 202 4.19 10.22 -11.10
N LEU A 203 4.16 9.86 -9.83
CA LEU A 203 5.18 10.21 -8.83
C LEU A 203 5.52 11.71 -8.86
N ASN A 204 4.53 12.59 -8.98
CA ASN A 204 4.76 14.03 -8.98
C ASN A 204 5.22 14.52 -7.61
N MET A 205 4.71 13.90 -6.55
CA MET A 205 5.01 14.28 -5.17
C MET A 205 6.23 13.56 -4.62
N ILE A 206 7.00 14.26 -3.79
CA ILE A 206 8.10 13.63 -3.05
C ILE A 206 7.57 12.51 -2.14
N GLU A 207 6.36 12.67 -1.60
CA GLU A 207 5.76 11.66 -0.74
C GLU A 207 5.53 10.34 -1.47
N SER A 208 4.97 10.40 -2.70
CA SER A 208 4.77 9.24 -3.56
C SER A 208 6.09 8.54 -3.89
N ARG A 209 7.16 9.32 -4.10
CA ARG A 209 8.51 8.79 -4.39
C ARG A 209 9.14 8.11 -3.18
N VAL A 210 8.98 8.68 -1.98
CA VAL A 210 9.43 8.05 -0.72
C VAL A 210 8.71 6.72 -0.50
N LEU A 211 7.40 6.67 -0.73
CA LEU A 211 6.64 5.42 -0.62
C LEU A 211 7.09 4.38 -1.64
N ALA A 212 7.12 4.74 -2.93
CA ALA A 212 7.53 3.84 -4.00
C ALA A 212 8.95 3.29 -3.78
N ARG A 213 9.91 4.15 -3.40
CA ARG A 213 11.27 3.72 -3.04
C ARG A 213 11.26 2.76 -1.85
N THR A 214 10.51 3.08 -0.79
CA THR A 214 10.45 2.22 0.41
C THR A 214 9.88 0.85 0.05
N TRP A 215 8.87 0.78 -0.80
CA TRP A 215 8.30 -0.50 -1.22
C TRP A 215 9.17 -1.28 -2.20
N GLN A 216 10.02 -0.62 -2.98
CA GLN A 216 11.05 -1.30 -3.77
C GLN A 216 12.20 -1.79 -2.91
N GLU A 217 12.64 -1.02 -1.92
CA GLU A 217 13.70 -1.43 -1.01
C GLU A 217 13.31 -2.67 -0.18
N TRP A 218 12.05 -2.74 0.25
CA TRP A 218 11.60 -3.77 1.20
C TRP A 218 10.82 -4.92 0.56
N ASP A 219 10.35 -4.77 -0.67
CA ASP A 219 9.55 -5.76 -1.40
C ASP A 219 8.47 -6.47 -0.55
N PRO A 220 7.54 -5.73 0.07
CA PRO A 220 6.52 -6.31 0.93
C PRO A 220 5.63 -7.28 0.15
N GLN A 221 5.32 -8.43 0.75
CA GLN A 221 4.34 -9.36 0.16
C GLN A 221 2.91 -8.82 0.30
N ILE A 222 2.65 -8.01 1.33
CA ILE A 222 1.35 -7.36 1.57
C ILE A 222 1.57 -5.88 1.86
N ILE A 223 0.78 -5.02 1.22
CA ILE A 223 0.64 -3.60 1.55
C ILE A 223 -0.81 -3.36 1.98
N TYR A 224 -1.00 -2.85 3.19
CA TYR A 224 -2.33 -2.59 3.73
C TYR A 224 -2.50 -1.12 4.15
N VAL A 225 -3.29 -0.40 3.36
CA VAL A 225 -3.56 1.03 3.56
C VAL A 225 -4.93 1.24 4.21
N HIS A 226 -4.96 1.97 5.32
CA HIS A 226 -6.21 2.28 6.01
C HIS A 226 -6.82 3.58 5.51
N HIS A 227 -8.12 3.55 5.22
CA HIS A 227 -8.89 4.70 4.79
C HIS A 227 -10.18 4.89 5.60
N GLN A 228 -10.80 6.07 5.43
CA GLN A 228 -12.13 6.39 5.95
C GLN A 228 -12.92 7.26 4.95
N SER A 229 -14.23 7.11 4.81
CA SER A 229 -15.15 6.34 5.64
C SER A 229 -15.92 5.32 4.82
N SER A 230 -16.18 4.17 5.46
CA SER A 230 -17.07 3.11 4.94
C SER A 230 -18.43 3.62 4.46
N PRO A 231 -19.06 3.03 3.42
CA PRO A 231 -20.40 3.38 2.97
C PRO A 231 -21.44 3.25 4.09
N PHE A 232 -22.04 4.35 4.52
CA PHE A 232 -22.97 4.32 5.65
C PHE A 232 -24.22 3.45 5.33
N PRO A 233 -24.62 2.50 6.21
CA PRO A 233 -24.28 2.35 7.63
C PRO A 233 -23.22 1.26 7.96
N THR A 234 -22.45 0.76 7.00
CA THR A 234 -21.41 -0.25 7.26
C THR A 234 -20.30 0.33 8.14
N ARG A 235 -19.56 -0.52 8.85
CA ARG A 235 -18.51 -0.12 9.79
C ARG A 235 -17.12 -0.28 9.21
N ILE A 236 -16.92 -1.25 8.32
CA ILE A 236 -15.70 -1.36 7.52
C ILE A 236 -16.04 -1.99 6.17
N TRP A 237 -15.49 -1.45 5.09
CA TRP A 237 -15.58 -2.02 3.76
C TRP A 237 -14.23 -2.64 3.39
N LEU A 238 -14.28 -3.87 2.87
CA LEU A 238 -13.14 -4.77 2.72
C LEU A 238 -13.14 -5.39 1.31
N PRO A 239 -11.96 -5.80 0.78
CA PRO A 239 -11.92 -6.68 -0.38
C PRO A 239 -12.70 -7.99 -0.11
N PRO A 240 -13.30 -8.66 -1.10
CA PRO A 240 -13.32 -8.32 -2.53
C PRO A 240 -13.98 -6.99 -2.85
N PHE A 241 -13.34 -6.26 -3.76
CA PHE A 241 -13.71 -4.90 -4.17
C PHE A 241 -14.92 -4.87 -5.09
N ALA A 242 -15.49 -3.68 -5.28
CA ALA A 242 -16.52 -3.50 -6.31
C ALA A 242 -15.91 -3.69 -7.70
N GLU A 243 -16.76 -4.04 -8.67
CA GLU A 243 -16.34 -4.18 -10.06
C GLU A 243 -16.27 -2.80 -10.74
N PRO A 244 -15.33 -2.56 -11.67
CA PRO A 244 -14.30 -3.49 -12.13
C PRO A 244 -12.97 -3.30 -11.39
N ILE A 245 -12.08 -4.29 -11.48
CA ILE A 245 -10.67 -4.13 -11.10
C ILE A 245 -9.79 -3.92 -12.34
N ALA A 246 -8.58 -3.39 -12.16
CA ALA A 246 -7.62 -3.14 -13.23
C ALA A 246 -7.37 -4.41 -14.06
N SER A 247 -7.54 -4.32 -15.39
CA SER A 247 -7.58 -5.46 -16.30
C SER A 247 -6.33 -6.34 -16.29
N PHE A 248 -5.17 -5.76 -15.99
CA PHE A 248 -3.90 -6.47 -16.00
C PHE A 248 -3.42 -6.87 -14.59
N THR A 249 -4.28 -6.76 -13.58
CA THR A 249 -3.99 -7.27 -12.24
C THR A 249 -3.70 -8.77 -12.29
N PRO A 250 -2.52 -9.23 -11.82
CA PRO A 250 -2.23 -10.66 -11.74
C PRO A 250 -3.29 -11.40 -10.92
N PRO A 251 -3.94 -12.45 -11.45
CA PRO A 251 -5.07 -13.10 -10.78
C PRO A 251 -4.74 -13.66 -9.40
N ILE A 252 -3.50 -14.13 -9.20
CA ILE A 252 -3.05 -14.67 -7.91
C ILE A 252 -3.00 -13.58 -6.83
N MET A 253 -2.58 -12.35 -7.17
CA MET A 253 -2.60 -11.21 -6.25
C MET A 253 -4.02 -10.84 -5.86
N ALA A 254 -4.95 -10.75 -6.82
CA ALA A 254 -6.36 -10.48 -6.54
C ALA A 254 -6.99 -11.55 -5.63
N ARG A 255 -6.64 -12.83 -5.82
CA ARG A 255 -7.12 -13.92 -4.95
C ARG A 255 -6.54 -13.85 -3.54
N THR A 256 -5.28 -13.47 -3.39
CA THR A 256 -4.64 -13.23 -2.09
C THR A 256 -5.37 -12.11 -1.34
N VAL A 257 -5.56 -10.95 -1.96
CA VAL A 257 -6.28 -9.81 -1.36
C VAL A 257 -7.71 -10.18 -0.95
N ASN A 258 -8.44 -10.90 -1.80
CA ASN A 258 -9.80 -11.36 -1.49
C ASN A 258 -9.84 -12.31 -0.28
N THR A 259 -8.82 -13.17 -0.14
CA THR A 259 -8.71 -14.09 1.00
C THR A 259 -8.39 -13.34 2.29
N ILE A 260 -7.52 -12.34 2.21
CA ILE A 260 -7.19 -11.46 3.34
C ILE A 260 -8.42 -10.70 3.80
N GLY A 261 -9.18 -10.09 2.88
CA GLY A 261 -10.41 -9.36 3.21
C GLY A 261 -11.44 -10.24 3.95
N MET A 262 -11.63 -11.48 3.51
CA MET A 262 -12.48 -12.45 4.21
C MET A 262 -11.94 -12.84 5.59
N THR A 263 -10.62 -12.90 5.75
CA THR A 263 -9.96 -13.17 7.04
C THR A 263 -10.17 -12.03 8.02
N ILE A 264 -10.11 -10.76 7.56
CA ILE A 264 -10.45 -9.58 8.37
C ILE A 264 -11.91 -9.66 8.83
N ALA A 265 -12.85 -9.89 7.91
CA ALA A 265 -14.28 -9.97 8.24
C ALA A 265 -14.58 -11.09 9.26
N GLN A 266 -13.96 -12.26 9.09
CA GLN A 266 -14.09 -13.37 10.03
C GLN A 266 -13.53 -13.01 11.41
N MET A 267 -12.37 -12.33 11.48
CA MET A 267 -11.79 -11.93 12.76
C MET A 267 -12.66 -10.90 13.48
N LEU A 268 -13.23 -9.93 12.76
CA LEU A 268 -14.18 -8.96 13.32
C LEU A 268 -15.43 -9.64 13.88
N GLU A 269 -16.05 -10.55 13.12
CA GLU A 269 -17.22 -11.31 13.58
C GLU A 269 -16.89 -12.13 14.85
N SER A 270 -15.72 -12.78 14.89
CA SER A 270 -15.30 -13.56 16.05
C SER A 270 -15.10 -12.73 17.33
N ARG A 271 -14.94 -11.40 17.18
CA ARG A 271 -14.81 -10.43 18.27
C ARG A 271 -16.12 -9.68 18.55
N GLY A 272 -17.22 -10.04 17.88
CA GLY A 272 -18.51 -9.38 18.03
C GLY A 272 -18.53 -7.94 17.47
N MET A 273 -17.76 -7.69 16.41
CA MET A 273 -17.63 -6.39 15.74
C MET A 273 -18.42 -6.40 14.42
N PRO A 274 -19.72 -6.05 14.44
CA PRO A 274 -20.60 -6.19 13.28
C PRO A 274 -20.40 -5.09 12.24
N GLY A 275 -20.85 -5.34 11.01
CA GLY A 275 -20.94 -4.32 9.98
C GLY A 275 -19.76 -4.29 9.00
N ALA A 276 -18.96 -5.36 8.96
CA ALA A 276 -18.02 -5.59 7.87
C ALA A 276 -18.76 -5.95 6.58
N VAL A 277 -18.40 -5.31 5.47
CA VAL A 277 -19.01 -5.51 4.14
C VAL A 277 -17.94 -5.72 3.07
N HIS A 278 -18.31 -6.41 2.00
CA HIS A 278 -17.53 -6.56 0.77
C HIS A 278 -18.40 -6.23 -0.45
N MET A 279 -17.78 -6.04 -1.62
CA MET A 279 -18.46 -5.69 -2.87
C MET A 279 -19.41 -4.47 -2.67
N GLY A 280 -20.45 -4.35 -3.50
CA GLY A 280 -21.49 -3.32 -3.38
C GLY A 280 -21.23 -2.12 -4.29
N THR A 281 -21.98 -1.04 -4.08
CA THR A 281 -21.83 0.21 -4.85
C THR A 281 -20.79 1.10 -4.16
N GLY A 282 -19.69 1.42 -4.84
CA GLY A 282 -18.64 2.27 -4.28
C GLY A 282 -17.28 1.99 -4.92
N PHE A 283 -16.29 1.75 -4.06
CA PHE A 283 -14.87 1.70 -4.38
C PHE A 283 -14.50 0.52 -5.30
N ASP A 284 -14.31 0.81 -6.58
CA ASP A 284 -13.70 -0.12 -7.54
C ASP A 284 -12.17 -0.03 -7.48
N ALA A 285 -11.48 -0.95 -8.16
CA ALA A 285 -10.03 -0.96 -8.25
C ALA A 285 -9.55 -0.86 -9.71
N TRP A 286 -10.29 -0.10 -10.53
CA TRP A 286 -10.02 0.03 -11.96
C TRP A 286 -8.81 0.92 -12.26
N TYR A 287 -8.72 2.06 -11.59
CA TYR A 287 -7.71 3.08 -11.83
C TYR A 287 -6.35 2.69 -11.23
N PRO A 288 -5.24 2.68 -11.99
CA PRO A 288 -3.93 2.30 -11.49
C PRO A 288 -3.21 3.43 -10.75
N GLY A 289 -3.79 4.64 -10.64
CA GLY A 289 -3.14 5.74 -9.92
C GLY A 289 -3.30 5.66 -8.41
N TYR A 290 -4.07 4.71 -7.89
CA TYR A 290 -4.14 4.48 -6.45
C TYR A 290 -2.80 3.93 -5.93
N VAL A 291 -2.25 4.61 -4.93
CA VAL A 291 -1.01 4.22 -4.24
C VAL A 291 -1.19 2.86 -3.55
N ASP A 292 -2.40 2.57 -3.11
CA ASP A 292 -2.80 1.32 -2.45
C ASP A 292 -3.27 0.21 -3.41
N TYR A 293 -3.17 0.40 -4.73
CA TYR A 293 -3.51 -0.64 -5.72
C TYR A 293 -2.49 -0.83 -6.85
N LEU A 294 -1.77 0.22 -7.28
CA LEU A 294 -0.68 0.10 -8.28
C LEU A 294 0.29 -1.06 -7.99
N PRO A 295 0.69 -1.32 -6.73
CA PRO A 295 1.64 -2.39 -6.45
C PRO A 295 1.12 -3.80 -6.77
N MET A 296 -0.19 -3.98 -6.98
CA MET A 296 -0.74 -5.24 -7.50
C MET A 296 -0.17 -5.59 -8.88
N MET A 297 0.10 -4.59 -9.73
CA MET A 297 0.77 -4.76 -11.02
C MET A 297 2.30 -4.91 -10.89
N GLN A 298 2.84 -4.68 -9.69
CA GLN A 298 4.21 -5.01 -9.29
C GLN A 298 4.28 -6.33 -8.51
N ASN A 299 3.23 -7.17 -8.60
CA ASN A 299 3.14 -8.47 -7.93
C ASN A 299 3.15 -8.41 -6.39
N GLN A 300 2.69 -7.30 -5.82
CA GLN A 300 2.55 -7.11 -4.37
C GLN A 300 1.07 -7.12 -3.99
N ALA A 301 0.68 -7.84 -2.94
CA ALA A 301 -0.73 -7.88 -2.53
C ALA A 301 -1.11 -6.57 -1.79
N ALA A 302 -1.39 -5.52 -2.56
CA ALA A 302 -1.77 -4.19 -2.08
C ALA A 302 -3.29 -3.99 -2.09
N PHE A 303 -3.81 -3.43 -0.99
CA PHE A 303 -5.23 -3.13 -0.86
C PHE A 303 -5.49 -2.09 0.22
N TRP A 304 -6.71 -1.55 0.20
CA TRP A 304 -7.22 -0.66 1.23
C TRP A 304 -8.48 -1.19 1.90
N THR A 305 -8.83 -0.58 3.04
CA THR A 305 -10.14 -0.72 3.67
C THR A 305 -10.68 0.63 4.09
N GLU A 306 -12.01 0.75 4.11
CA GLU A 306 -12.68 1.99 4.48
C GLU A 306 -13.40 1.80 5.80
N THR A 307 -12.87 2.38 6.88
CA THR A 307 -13.44 2.25 8.24
C THR A 307 -14.31 3.45 8.58
N ALA A 308 -15.52 3.20 9.07
CA ALA A 308 -16.47 4.25 9.37
C ALA A 308 -15.97 5.18 10.47
N LEU A 309 -16.24 6.48 10.32
CA LEU A 309 -16.12 7.48 11.39
C LEU A 309 -17.10 8.61 11.11
N TYR A 310 -17.54 9.28 12.18
CA TYR A 310 -18.36 10.47 12.03
C TYR A 310 -17.52 11.62 11.48
N ARG A 311 -16.85 12.35 12.36
CA ARG A 311 -15.93 13.45 12.04
C ARG A 311 -14.92 13.60 13.18
N TYR A 312 -13.63 13.58 12.85
CA TYR A 312 -12.53 13.72 13.80
C TYR A 312 -12.70 12.81 15.04
N ALA A 313 -12.35 13.29 16.23
CA ALA A 313 -12.54 12.57 17.48
C ALA A 313 -13.89 12.86 18.18
N THR A 314 -14.86 13.46 17.49
CA THR A 314 -16.18 13.77 18.06
C THR A 314 -17.06 12.51 18.04
N PRO A 315 -17.52 12.00 19.20
CA PRO A 315 -18.40 10.84 19.24
C PRO A 315 -19.80 11.18 18.72
N HIS A 316 -20.43 10.23 18.02
CA HIS A 316 -21.77 10.41 17.48
C HIS A 316 -22.68 9.24 17.83
N PHE A 317 -23.93 9.54 18.19
CA PHE A 317 -24.94 8.51 18.46
C PHE A 317 -25.90 8.40 17.27
N TYR A 318 -25.94 7.23 16.64
CA TYR A 318 -26.82 6.95 15.51
C TYR A 318 -28.03 6.12 15.92
N THR A 319 -29.14 6.39 15.27
CA THR A 319 -30.40 5.65 15.33
C THR A 319 -30.75 5.09 13.96
N LEU A 320 -31.71 4.15 13.89
CA LEU A 320 -32.18 3.64 12.60
C LEU A 320 -32.83 4.71 11.71
N SER A 321 -33.31 5.83 12.27
CA SER A 321 -33.80 6.94 11.44
C SER A 321 -32.70 7.63 10.64
N ASP A 322 -31.46 7.59 11.13
CA ASP A 322 -30.30 8.17 10.44
C ASP A 322 -29.90 7.31 9.23
N PHE A 323 -30.26 6.03 9.22
CA PHE A 323 -29.88 5.10 8.16
C PHE A 323 -30.63 5.41 6.85
N PRO A 324 -30.01 5.17 5.68
CA PRO A 324 -30.70 5.21 4.40
C PRO A 324 -31.97 4.34 4.44
N PRO A 325 -33.11 4.79 3.89
CA PRO A 325 -34.38 4.04 3.99
C PRO A 325 -34.27 2.56 3.61
N ALA A 326 -33.47 2.23 2.58
CA ALA A 326 -33.24 0.88 2.11
C ALA A 326 -32.41 -0.02 3.05
N ARG A 327 -31.78 0.55 4.08
CA ARG A 327 -30.96 -0.16 5.06
C ARG A 327 -31.58 -0.21 6.47
N ARG A 328 -32.76 0.38 6.67
CA ARG A 328 -33.42 0.48 8.00
C ARG A 328 -34.01 -0.84 8.50
N ASP A 329 -34.27 -1.78 7.61
CA ASP A 329 -34.76 -3.12 7.94
C ASP A 329 -33.65 -4.05 8.46
N LEU A 330 -32.39 -3.61 8.41
CA LEU A 330 -31.21 -4.36 8.85
C LEU A 330 -31.14 -5.74 8.18
N ARG A 331 -31.41 -5.77 6.86
CA ARG A 331 -31.35 -7.00 6.09
C ARG A 331 -29.97 -7.64 6.16
N VAL A 332 -29.96 -8.94 6.46
CA VAL A 332 -28.78 -9.82 6.40
C VAL A 332 -28.51 -10.19 4.94
N GLU A 333 -27.26 -10.08 4.51
CA GLU A 333 -26.80 -10.38 3.16
C GLU A 333 -25.57 -11.31 3.22
N SER A 334 -25.26 -12.02 2.13
CA SER A 334 -24.18 -13.02 2.12
C SER A 334 -22.80 -12.45 2.45
N LEU A 335 -22.55 -11.20 2.06
CA LEU A 335 -21.30 -10.46 2.32
C LEU A 335 -21.51 -9.30 3.31
N TYR A 336 -22.64 -9.28 4.02
CA TYR A 336 -22.96 -8.37 5.11
C TYR A 336 -23.87 -9.08 6.13
N PRO A 337 -23.37 -10.15 6.79
CA PRO A 337 -24.22 -11.05 7.56
C PRO A 337 -24.64 -10.50 8.94
N SER A 338 -23.90 -9.53 9.46
CA SER A 338 -24.13 -8.91 10.77
C SER A 338 -24.30 -7.39 10.65
N PRO A 339 -25.47 -6.87 10.21
CA PRO A 339 -25.70 -5.43 10.09
C PRO A 339 -25.52 -4.67 11.41
N TRP A 340 -24.76 -3.57 11.38
CA TRP A 340 -24.66 -2.67 12.52
C TRP A 340 -26.01 -2.00 12.81
N LYS A 341 -26.37 -1.88 14.08
CA LYS A 341 -27.74 -1.53 14.52
C LYS A 341 -27.91 -0.07 14.94
N GLY A 342 -26.89 0.75 14.74
CA GLY A 342 -26.79 2.08 15.35
C GLY A 342 -26.28 1.99 16.79
N GLY A 343 -26.20 3.15 17.44
CA GLY A 343 -25.60 3.33 18.75
C GLY A 343 -24.50 4.38 18.73
N TRP A 344 -23.73 4.44 19.81
CA TRP A 344 -22.51 5.24 19.84
C TRP A 344 -21.51 4.70 18.82
N TRP A 345 -20.91 5.64 18.08
CA TRP A 345 -19.73 5.41 17.27
C TRP A 345 -18.71 6.48 17.62
N ARG A 346 -17.56 6.03 18.11
CA ARG A 346 -16.46 6.83 18.64
C ARG A 346 -15.21 6.65 17.80
N LEU A 347 -14.22 7.52 18.01
CA LEU A 347 -12.91 7.33 17.40
C LEU A 347 -12.27 6.01 17.85
N SER A 348 -12.42 5.64 19.13
CA SER A 348 -11.94 4.36 19.66
C SER A 348 -12.53 3.16 18.92
N ASP A 349 -13.79 3.22 18.50
CA ASP A 349 -14.42 2.14 17.73
C ASP A 349 -13.74 2.02 16.35
N ALA A 350 -13.53 3.13 15.64
CA ALA A 350 -12.82 3.11 14.35
C ALA A 350 -11.37 2.60 14.49
N VAL A 351 -10.65 3.07 15.51
CA VAL A 351 -9.29 2.62 15.83
C VAL A 351 -9.25 1.11 16.12
N ASP A 352 -10.21 0.59 16.88
CA ASP A 352 -10.29 -0.85 17.15
C ASP A 352 -10.58 -1.68 15.90
N TYR A 353 -11.44 -1.22 14.98
CA TYR A 353 -11.67 -1.91 13.70
C TYR A 353 -10.39 -1.96 12.86
N MET A 354 -9.68 -0.84 12.73
CA MET A 354 -8.41 -0.78 12.00
C MET A 354 -7.35 -1.68 12.64
N ARG A 355 -7.22 -1.65 13.98
CA ARG A 355 -6.31 -2.51 14.75
C ARG A 355 -6.62 -3.99 14.54
N VAL A 356 -7.89 -4.40 14.62
CA VAL A 356 -8.28 -5.80 14.36
C VAL A 356 -8.03 -6.19 12.91
N GLY A 357 -8.27 -5.29 11.96
CA GLY A 357 -7.90 -5.49 10.56
C GLY A 357 -6.42 -5.76 10.39
N SER A 358 -5.56 -4.90 10.93
CA SER A 358 -4.10 -5.05 10.86
C SER A 358 -3.63 -6.35 11.50
N LEU A 359 -4.16 -6.71 12.68
CA LEU A 359 -3.85 -7.98 13.32
C LEU A 359 -4.29 -9.19 12.50
N ALA A 360 -5.42 -9.13 11.80
CA ALA A 360 -5.89 -10.21 10.95
C ALA A 360 -4.96 -10.41 9.74
N VAL A 361 -4.47 -9.31 9.14
CA VAL A 361 -3.49 -9.35 8.05
C VAL A 361 -2.16 -9.94 8.52
N LEU A 362 -1.64 -9.47 9.65
CA LEU A 362 -0.38 -9.95 10.21
C LEU A 362 -0.46 -11.43 10.63
N ASP A 363 -1.58 -11.84 11.23
CA ASP A 363 -1.84 -13.25 11.58
C ASP A 363 -1.97 -14.15 10.35
N TYR A 364 -2.61 -13.65 9.28
CA TYR A 364 -2.65 -14.34 7.99
C TYR A 364 -1.23 -14.51 7.43
N ALA A 365 -0.45 -13.43 7.39
CA ALA A 365 0.92 -13.47 6.88
C ALA A 365 1.81 -14.42 7.67
N ALA A 366 1.69 -14.45 8.99
CA ALA A 366 2.44 -15.36 9.85
C ALA A 366 2.13 -16.84 9.55
N LYS A 367 0.88 -17.16 9.18
CA LYS A 367 0.43 -18.53 8.90
C LYS A 367 0.70 -18.98 7.48
N TYR A 368 0.72 -18.04 6.53
CA TYR A 368 0.82 -18.30 5.10
C TYR A 368 2.07 -17.66 4.48
N LYS A 369 3.15 -17.44 5.27
CA LYS A 369 4.37 -16.76 4.80
C LYS A 369 4.98 -17.42 3.56
N GLU A 370 4.99 -18.75 3.53
CA GLU A 370 5.57 -19.53 2.43
C GLU A 370 4.78 -19.29 1.14
N ASP A 371 3.45 -19.38 1.22
CA ASP A 371 2.57 -19.10 0.09
C ASP A 371 2.69 -17.64 -0.37
N LEU A 372 2.77 -16.67 0.54
CA LEU A 372 2.92 -15.25 0.20
C LEU A 372 4.22 -14.97 -0.57
N LEU A 373 5.34 -15.48 -0.05
CA LEU A 373 6.66 -15.35 -0.66
C LEU A 373 6.71 -16.03 -2.03
N TYR A 374 6.20 -17.26 -2.11
CA TYR A 374 6.22 -18.02 -3.36
C TYR A 374 5.23 -17.47 -4.39
N ASN A 375 4.05 -16.99 -3.97
CA ASN A 375 3.07 -16.39 -4.88
C ASN A 375 3.58 -15.11 -5.53
N ARG A 376 4.38 -14.31 -4.81
CA ARG A 376 5.07 -13.14 -5.39
C ARG A 376 5.99 -13.55 -6.53
N TYR A 377 6.85 -14.55 -6.30
CA TYR A 377 7.72 -15.15 -7.32
C TYR A 377 6.92 -15.69 -8.51
N GLN A 378 5.89 -16.50 -8.24
CA GLN A 378 5.07 -17.10 -9.28
C GLN A 378 4.39 -16.05 -10.15
N SER A 379 3.87 -14.97 -9.55
CA SER A 379 3.23 -13.89 -10.26
C SER A 379 4.21 -13.21 -11.24
N GLY A 380 5.38 -12.78 -10.77
CA GLY A 380 6.39 -12.15 -11.64
C GLY A 380 6.88 -13.09 -12.75
N ARG A 381 7.15 -14.35 -12.42
CA ARG A 381 7.60 -15.37 -13.39
C ARG A 381 6.55 -15.63 -14.47
N ASP A 382 5.27 -15.68 -14.08
CA ASP A 382 4.18 -15.93 -15.01
C ASP A 382 3.92 -14.70 -15.91
N VAL A 383 4.15 -13.47 -15.42
CA VAL A 383 4.16 -12.25 -16.24
C VAL A 383 5.28 -12.30 -17.29
N ILE A 384 6.52 -12.64 -16.91
CA ILE A 384 7.64 -12.79 -17.86
C ILE A 384 7.27 -13.79 -18.96
N ARG A 385 6.85 -15.01 -18.57
CA ARG A 385 6.48 -16.08 -19.52
C ARG A 385 5.31 -15.70 -20.42
N LYS A 386 4.35 -14.90 -19.94
CA LYS A 386 3.24 -14.40 -20.75
C LYS A 386 3.77 -13.58 -21.92
N TYR A 387 4.67 -12.63 -21.65
CA TYR A 387 5.18 -11.69 -22.65
C TYR A 387 6.29 -12.25 -23.55
N GLU A 388 6.87 -13.41 -23.22
CA GLU A 388 7.67 -14.21 -24.16
C GLU A 388 6.84 -14.70 -25.38
N THR A 389 5.51 -14.80 -25.24
CA THR A 389 4.64 -15.47 -26.24
C THR A 389 3.37 -14.69 -26.60
N SER A 390 3.12 -13.54 -25.97
CA SER A 390 1.87 -12.78 -26.12
C SER A 390 2.14 -11.31 -26.35
N ALA A 391 1.44 -10.73 -27.32
CA ALA A 391 1.49 -9.31 -27.58
C ALA A 391 0.80 -8.47 -26.47
N PRO A 392 1.24 -7.22 -26.25
CA PRO A 392 2.45 -6.64 -26.86
C PRO A 392 3.74 -7.19 -26.25
N TYR A 393 4.77 -7.38 -27.07
CA TYR A 393 6.08 -7.90 -26.62
C TYR A 393 6.96 -6.78 -26.04
N ALA A 394 6.83 -5.58 -26.60
CA ALA A 394 7.55 -4.40 -26.17
C ALA A 394 6.78 -3.14 -26.58
N TYR A 395 7.27 -2.00 -26.10
CA TYR A 395 6.96 -0.69 -26.67
C TYR A 395 8.25 -0.04 -27.17
N PHE A 396 8.21 0.52 -28.39
CA PHE A 396 9.23 1.42 -28.90
C PHE A 396 8.82 2.87 -28.67
N ILE A 397 9.75 3.67 -28.15
CA ILE A 397 9.57 5.09 -27.89
C ILE A 397 10.65 5.85 -28.66
N PRO A 398 10.35 6.35 -29.87
CA PRO A 398 11.28 7.16 -30.65
C PRO A 398 11.73 8.40 -29.88
N GLN A 399 12.96 8.87 -30.12
CA GLN A 399 13.45 10.13 -29.54
C GLN A 399 12.90 11.36 -30.26
N ASP A 400 12.58 11.23 -31.55
CA ASP A 400 11.93 12.29 -32.33
C ASP A 400 10.45 12.39 -31.91
N GLN A 401 10.20 13.29 -30.97
CA GLN A 401 8.90 13.55 -30.37
C GLN A 401 8.59 15.06 -30.45
N PRO A 402 7.31 15.47 -30.43
CA PRO A 402 6.94 16.88 -30.41
C PRO A 402 7.57 17.66 -29.25
N ASP A 403 7.58 17.05 -28.05
CA ASP A 403 8.36 17.49 -26.89
C ASP A 403 9.43 16.42 -26.58
N PRO A 404 10.74 16.71 -26.79
CA PRO A 404 11.81 15.75 -26.53
C PRO A 404 12.02 15.45 -25.03
N VAL A 405 11.46 16.24 -24.12
CA VAL A 405 11.56 16.02 -22.66
C VAL A 405 10.47 15.09 -22.15
N ALA A 406 9.27 15.16 -22.72
CA ALA A 406 8.13 14.32 -22.35
C ALA A 406 8.42 12.80 -22.33
N PRO A 407 9.04 12.17 -23.35
CA PRO A 407 9.37 10.75 -23.30
C PRO A 407 10.40 10.44 -22.20
N VAL A 408 11.32 11.35 -21.89
CA VAL A 408 12.30 11.16 -20.82
C VAL A 408 11.61 11.16 -19.46
N GLU A 409 10.68 12.08 -19.22
CA GLU A 409 9.89 12.09 -17.98
C GLU A 409 9.03 10.84 -17.85
N LEU A 410 8.36 10.41 -18.93
CA LEU A 410 7.60 9.16 -18.97
C LEU A 410 8.46 7.98 -18.54
N LEU A 411 9.61 7.81 -19.20
CA LEU A 411 10.54 6.72 -18.95
C LEU A 411 11.11 6.79 -17.52
N ARG A 412 11.38 7.98 -16.98
CA ARG A 412 11.79 8.15 -15.57
C ARG A 412 10.72 7.66 -14.60
N ARG A 413 9.44 7.96 -14.82
CA ARG A 413 8.35 7.50 -13.93
C ARG A 413 8.18 5.98 -13.99
N LEU A 414 8.35 5.39 -15.18
CA LEU A 414 8.30 3.94 -15.35
C LEU A 414 9.50 3.25 -14.69
N ALA A 415 10.73 3.77 -14.89
CA ALA A 415 11.93 3.28 -14.24
C ALA A 415 11.85 3.37 -12.72
N PHE A 416 11.37 4.50 -12.19
CA PHE A 416 11.17 4.67 -10.75
C PHE A 416 10.17 3.63 -10.21
N ASN A 417 9.23 3.15 -11.02
CA ASN A 417 8.32 2.06 -10.65
C ASN A 417 8.89 0.65 -10.96
N GLY A 418 10.20 0.53 -11.20
CA GLY A 418 10.92 -0.74 -11.30
C GLY A 418 10.91 -1.36 -12.70
N LEU A 419 10.52 -0.61 -13.73
CA LEU A 419 10.57 -1.08 -15.12
C LEU A 419 11.95 -0.86 -15.73
N ARG A 420 12.57 -1.94 -16.24
CA ARG A 420 13.81 -1.90 -17.00
C ARG A 420 13.57 -1.32 -18.39
N ILE A 421 14.45 -0.41 -18.81
CA ILE A 421 14.35 0.34 -20.07
C ILE A 421 15.65 0.16 -20.84
N TYR A 422 15.55 -0.03 -22.15
CA TYR A 422 16.68 -0.24 -23.03
C TYR A 422 16.74 0.87 -24.10
N GLN A 423 17.90 1.03 -24.71
CA GLN A 423 18.13 1.90 -25.86
C GLN A 423 18.78 1.11 -26.99
N LEU A 424 18.33 1.34 -28.23
CA LEU A 424 18.93 0.75 -29.42
C LEU A 424 20.27 1.42 -29.75
N ASN A 425 21.32 0.63 -29.98
CA ASN A 425 22.65 1.12 -30.37
C ASN A 425 22.88 1.20 -31.89
N GLN A 426 21.94 0.70 -32.68
CA GLN A 426 21.93 0.71 -34.14
C GLN A 426 20.49 0.73 -34.66
N ASP A 427 20.31 1.12 -35.92
CA ASP A 427 19.00 1.09 -36.57
C ASP A 427 18.50 -0.36 -36.69
N VAL A 428 17.22 -0.58 -36.43
CA VAL A 428 16.56 -1.88 -36.59
C VAL A 428 15.28 -1.73 -37.39
N THR A 429 14.87 -2.77 -38.12
CA THR A 429 13.58 -2.79 -38.80
C THR A 429 12.73 -3.92 -38.25
N HIS A 430 11.56 -3.60 -37.71
CA HIS A 430 10.62 -4.54 -37.12
C HIS A 430 9.19 -4.20 -37.54
N GLU A 431 8.40 -5.22 -37.88
CA GLU A 431 7.01 -5.03 -38.34
C GLU A 431 6.83 -4.05 -39.53
N GLY A 432 7.88 -3.88 -40.34
CA GLY A 432 7.89 -2.94 -41.47
C GLY A 432 8.15 -1.48 -41.08
N LEU A 433 8.47 -1.20 -39.81
CA LEU A 433 8.88 0.10 -39.30
C LEU A 433 10.37 0.09 -38.97
N THR A 434 11.10 1.09 -39.44
CA THR A 434 12.50 1.32 -39.04
C THR A 434 12.51 2.17 -37.78
N GLN A 435 13.25 1.70 -36.77
CA GLN A 435 13.57 2.45 -35.56
C GLN A 435 15.04 2.83 -35.63
N ASP A 436 15.33 4.11 -35.47
CA ASP A 436 16.70 4.63 -35.51
C ASP A 436 17.46 4.26 -34.23
N ALA A 437 18.79 4.20 -34.34
CA ALA A 437 19.67 4.16 -33.18
C ALA A 437 19.31 5.30 -32.19
N GLY A 438 19.26 4.97 -30.90
CA GLY A 438 18.82 5.87 -29.83
C GLY A 438 17.37 5.67 -29.40
N THR A 439 16.52 5.03 -30.21
CA THR A 439 15.14 4.69 -29.84
C THR A 439 15.11 3.87 -28.55
N TRP A 440 14.23 4.23 -27.61
CA TRP A 440 14.06 3.50 -26.36
C TRP A 440 13.12 2.31 -26.54
N VAL A 441 13.39 1.25 -25.80
CA VAL A 441 12.63 -0.01 -25.82
C VAL A 441 12.23 -0.36 -24.40
N LEU A 442 10.93 -0.54 -24.18
CA LEU A 442 10.37 -1.07 -22.94
C LEU A 442 9.83 -2.48 -23.22
N PRO A 443 10.62 -3.54 -22.99
CA PRO A 443 10.15 -4.91 -23.16
C PRO A 443 9.16 -5.28 -22.05
N LEU A 444 8.17 -6.14 -22.34
CA LEU A 444 7.18 -6.56 -21.35
C LEU A 444 7.51 -7.91 -20.68
N ASP A 445 8.51 -8.65 -21.17
CA ASP A 445 9.01 -9.90 -20.56
C ASP A 445 9.89 -9.64 -19.31
N GLN A 446 9.38 -8.76 -18.45
CA GLN A 446 9.88 -8.45 -17.12
C GLN A 446 8.75 -8.58 -16.10
N GLU A 447 9.08 -8.80 -14.83
CA GLU A 447 8.14 -9.11 -13.76
C GLU A 447 7.03 -8.05 -13.59
N PHE A 448 7.30 -6.78 -13.89
CA PHE A 448 6.34 -5.68 -13.78
C PHE A 448 5.72 -5.31 -15.14
N GLY A 449 5.80 -6.18 -16.15
CA GLY A 449 5.25 -5.94 -17.50
C GLY A 449 3.75 -5.61 -17.52
N GLU A 450 2.97 -6.10 -16.55
CA GLU A 450 1.56 -5.72 -16.41
C GLU A 450 1.37 -4.25 -16.02
N LEU A 451 2.27 -3.66 -15.23
CA LEU A 451 2.24 -2.22 -14.93
C LEU A 451 2.46 -1.41 -16.20
N ALA A 452 3.51 -1.73 -16.97
CA ALA A 452 3.80 -1.07 -18.24
C ALA A 452 2.59 -1.13 -19.19
N ARG A 453 1.98 -2.32 -19.32
CA ARG A 453 0.78 -2.47 -20.14
C ARG A 453 -0.41 -1.68 -19.61
N GLN A 454 -0.65 -1.72 -18.29
CA GLN A 454 -1.76 -1.02 -17.67
C GLN A 454 -1.72 0.48 -17.92
N VAL A 455 -0.54 1.11 -17.90
CA VAL A 455 -0.43 2.57 -18.08
C VAL A 455 -0.25 3.00 -19.54
N LEU A 456 0.29 2.15 -20.42
CA LEU A 456 0.56 2.50 -21.83
C LEU A 456 -0.51 2.03 -22.83
N SER A 457 -1.23 0.95 -22.55
CA SER A 457 -2.32 0.52 -23.43
C SER A 457 -3.49 1.50 -23.37
N VAL A 458 -4.31 1.52 -24.42
CA VAL A 458 -5.57 2.27 -24.41
C VAL A 458 -6.57 1.57 -23.50
N GLN A 459 -7.20 2.31 -22.57
CA GLN A 459 -8.21 1.76 -21.67
C GLN A 459 -9.56 1.64 -22.37
N GLU A 460 -10.22 0.50 -22.19
CA GLU A 460 -11.62 0.29 -22.52
C GLU A 460 -12.40 0.02 -21.23
N TYR A 461 -13.05 1.05 -20.69
CA TYR A 461 -13.89 0.90 -19.51
C TYR A 461 -15.11 0.00 -19.83
N PRO A 462 -15.42 -1.01 -19.01
CA PRO A 462 -16.53 -1.91 -19.28
C PRO A 462 -17.90 -1.19 -19.22
N ASP A 463 -18.85 -1.56 -20.10
CA ASP A 463 -20.23 -1.06 -20.08
C ASP A 463 -21.01 -1.69 -18.91
N LEU A 464 -20.76 -1.19 -17.70
CA LEU A 464 -21.47 -1.59 -16.49
C LEU A 464 -22.83 -0.88 -16.44
N ARG A 465 -23.89 -1.63 -16.10
CA ARG A 465 -25.28 -1.14 -16.05
C ARG A 465 -25.99 -1.72 -14.85
N GLU A 466 -26.84 -0.92 -14.21
CA GLU A 466 -27.60 -1.31 -13.01
C GLU A 466 -28.47 -2.56 -13.22
N TYR A 467 -28.91 -2.78 -14.47
CA TYR A 467 -29.62 -3.97 -14.94
C TYR A 467 -29.50 -4.05 -16.47
N PRO A 468 -29.80 -5.20 -17.12
CA PRO A 468 -29.82 -5.29 -18.57
C PRO A 468 -30.74 -4.22 -19.19
N ASP A 469 -30.22 -3.41 -20.11
CA ASP A 469 -30.86 -2.23 -20.72
C ASP A 469 -31.08 -1.01 -19.79
N GLY A 470 -30.55 -1.05 -18.57
CA GLY A 470 -30.56 0.06 -17.61
C GLY A 470 -29.55 1.16 -17.94
N PRO A 471 -29.55 2.26 -17.16
CA PRO A 471 -28.54 3.30 -17.27
C PRO A 471 -27.13 2.74 -16.98
N PRO A 472 -26.08 3.32 -17.59
CA PRO A 472 -24.71 2.96 -17.27
C PRO A 472 -24.39 3.37 -15.82
N GLU A 473 -23.60 2.54 -15.15
CA GLU A 473 -23.04 2.86 -13.85
C GLU A 473 -21.90 3.87 -14.03
N GLN A 474 -21.90 4.91 -13.19
CA GLN A 474 -20.82 5.89 -13.21
C GLN A 474 -19.55 5.22 -12.66
N PRO A 475 -18.39 5.36 -13.33
CA PRO A 475 -17.10 4.95 -12.77
C PRO A 475 -16.90 5.58 -11.40
N TYR A 476 -16.32 4.82 -10.47
CA TYR A 476 -16.05 5.35 -9.13
C TYR A 476 -15.08 6.54 -9.20
N ASP A 477 -14.08 6.45 -10.08
CA ASP A 477 -13.03 7.46 -10.25
C ASP A 477 -12.72 7.69 -11.74
N ALA A 478 -11.47 7.54 -12.19
CA ALA A 478 -11.08 7.73 -13.58
C ALA A 478 -11.43 6.53 -14.48
N ALA A 479 -12.05 6.81 -15.64
CA ALA A 479 -12.38 5.79 -16.65
C ALA A 479 -11.25 5.52 -17.66
N GLY A 480 -10.23 6.37 -17.73
CA GLY A 480 -9.10 6.21 -18.64
C GLY A 480 -7.93 7.14 -18.30
N TRP A 481 -6.71 6.72 -18.62
CA TRP A 481 -5.48 7.41 -18.21
C TRP A 481 -4.31 7.31 -19.20
N THR A 482 -4.46 6.58 -20.31
CA THR A 482 -3.40 6.20 -21.27
C THR A 482 -2.25 7.20 -21.29
N LEU A 483 -1.14 6.83 -20.65
CA LEU A 483 -0.16 7.81 -20.18
C LEU A 483 0.57 8.49 -21.35
N SER A 484 0.83 7.73 -22.40
CA SER A 484 1.38 8.26 -23.66
C SER A 484 0.50 9.36 -24.26
N TYR A 485 -0.83 9.26 -24.16
CA TYR A 485 -1.74 10.29 -24.66
C TYR A 485 -1.78 11.51 -23.74
N GLN A 486 -1.70 11.31 -22.42
CA GLN A 486 -1.65 12.42 -21.46
C GLN A 486 -0.37 13.26 -21.60
N MET A 487 0.74 12.61 -21.95
CA MET A 487 2.06 13.23 -22.07
C MET A 487 2.43 13.65 -23.51
N ASP A 488 1.54 13.44 -24.49
CA ASP A 488 1.81 13.68 -25.92
C ASP A 488 3.08 12.96 -26.43
N VAL A 489 3.27 11.71 -25.98
CA VAL A 489 4.40 10.85 -26.36
C VAL A 489 3.92 9.78 -27.32
N ASN A 490 4.53 9.71 -28.51
CA ASN A 490 4.30 8.63 -29.44
C ASN A 490 4.98 7.34 -28.93
N VAL A 491 4.16 6.32 -28.69
CA VAL A 491 4.58 4.99 -28.27
C VAL A 491 4.10 3.97 -29.29
N ILE A 492 5.01 3.16 -29.81
CA ILE A 492 4.74 2.16 -30.84
C ILE A 492 4.66 0.79 -30.16
N GLU A 493 3.47 0.19 -30.18
CA GLU A 493 3.24 -1.16 -29.68
C GLU A 493 3.89 -2.20 -30.61
N VAL A 494 4.66 -3.12 -30.04
CA VAL A 494 5.29 -4.23 -30.78
C VAL A 494 4.44 -5.49 -30.64
N THR A 495 3.88 -5.96 -31.75
CA THR A 495 2.91 -7.06 -31.81
C THR A 495 3.50 -8.42 -32.18
N GLN A 496 4.76 -8.45 -32.64
CA GLN A 496 5.54 -9.65 -32.97
C GLN A 496 6.76 -9.79 -32.06
N PRO A 497 7.23 -11.03 -31.79
CA PRO A 497 8.40 -11.25 -30.95
C PRO A 497 9.62 -10.45 -31.41
N LEU A 498 10.38 -9.90 -30.46
CA LEU A 498 11.65 -9.23 -30.75
C LEU A 498 12.63 -10.22 -31.38
N THR A 499 13.26 -9.81 -32.49
CA THR A 499 14.22 -10.66 -33.19
C THR A 499 15.57 -10.69 -32.44
N PRO A 500 16.42 -11.71 -32.67
CA PRO A 500 17.77 -11.73 -32.10
C PRO A 500 18.61 -10.50 -32.46
N GLU A 501 18.37 -9.90 -33.63
CA GLU A 501 19.00 -8.65 -34.06
C GLU A 501 18.62 -7.49 -33.14
N ILE A 502 17.33 -7.34 -32.82
CA ILE A 502 16.83 -6.29 -31.92
C ILE A 502 17.37 -6.51 -30.52
N LEU A 503 17.29 -7.73 -29.99
CA LEU A 503 17.82 -8.07 -28.67
C LEU A 503 19.32 -7.75 -28.56
N SER A 504 20.11 -7.98 -29.61
CA SER A 504 21.53 -7.63 -29.64
C SER A 504 21.82 -6.14 -29.76
N ALA A 505 20.85 -5.36 -30.25
CA ALA A 505 20.93 -3.91 -30.37
C ALA A 505 20.51 -3.18 -29.10
N MET A 506 19.76 -3.83 -28.21
CA MET A 506 19.29 -3.27 -26.95
C MET A 506 20.43 -3.16 -25.93
N GLN A 507 20.61 -1.98 -25.35
CA GLN A 507 21.50 -1.71 -24.22
C GLN A 507 20.65 -1.20 -23.06
N GLU A 508 20.77 -1.83 -21.90
CA GLU A 508 20.03 -1.41 -20.71
C GLU A 508 20.47 -0.01 -20.27
N LEU A 509 19.50 0.82 -19.90
CA LEU A 509 19.75 2.14 -19.31
C LEU A 509 19.86 1.97 -17.79
N GLU A 510 21.08 1.86 -17.31
CA GLU A 510 21.38 1.71 -15.89
C GLU A 510 21.91 3.02 -15.28
N THR A 511 21.60 3.24 -14.01
CA THR A 511 22.21 4.27 -13.16
C THR A 511 22.62 3.64 -11.83
N GLU A 512 23.57 4.25 -11.14
CA GLU A 512 23.84 3.86 -9.75
C GLU A 512 22.60 4.18 -8.91
N ALA A 513 22.12 3.18 -8.16
CA ALA A 513 21.02 3.31 -7.21
C ALA A 513 21.39 4.31 -6.10
N LEU A 514 20.41 5.09 -5.64
CA LEU A 514 20.62 6.05 -4.57
C LEU A 514 20.70 5.32 -3.22
N ALA A 515 21.78 5.52 -2.47
CA ALA A 515 21.91 4.95 -1.13
C ALA A 515 20.75 5.39 -0.21
N TRP A 516 20.25 4.49 0.63
CA TRP A 516 19.05 4.68 1.48
C TRP A 516 19.01 6.05 2.18
N GLU A 517 20.15 6.50 2.70
CA GLU A 517 20.26 7.74 3.46
C GLU A 517 20.19 9.03 2.61
N GLU A 518 20.33 8.92 1.29
CA GLU A 518 20.28 10.04 0.37
C GLU A 518 18.85 10.56 0.17
N GLU A 519 18.76 11.89 0.00
CA GLU A 519 17.49 12.57 -0.25
C GLU A 519 16.97 12.23 -1.64
N ILE A 520 15.69 11.84 -1.70
CA ILE A 520 15.05 11.46 -2.95
C ILE A 520 14.79 12.72 -3.78
N ALA A 521 15.25 12.73 -5.03
CA ALA A 521 14.97 13.78 -6.01
C ALA A 521 14.03 13.27 -7.11
N ASP A 522 14.12 13.78 -8.34
CA ASP A 522 13.51 13.17 -9.54
C ASP A 522 14.31 11.97 -10.07
N ALA A 523 15.33 11.50 -9.34
CA ALA A 523 16.17 10.38 -9.76
C ALA A 523 15.56 9.04 -9.29
N SER A 524 15.62 8.04 -10.16
CA SER A 524 15.26 6.63 -9.87
C SER A 524 16.01 6.14 -8.62
N PRO A 525 15.33 5.44 -7.69
CA PRO A 525 15.99 4.80 -6.57
C PRO A 525 16.97 3.73 -7.04
#